data_AF-A0A2H0MIT7-F1
#
_entry.id   AF-A0A2H0MIT7-F1
#
_cell.length_a   1.000
_cell.length_b   1.000
_cell.length_c   1.000
_cell.angle_alpha   90.00
_cell.angle_beta   90.00
_cell.angle_gamma   90.00
#
_symmetry.space_group_name_H-M   'P 1'
#
loop_
_entity.id
_entity.type
_entity.pdbx_description
1 polymer ?
#
loop_
_entity_poly.entity_id
_entity_poly.type
_entity_poly.pdbx_seq_one_letter_code
_entity_poly.pdbx_strand_id
1 'polypeptide(L)' 'MKNMQDTLQLVKEAQNVVKSRFLLSILVSQRIHQLEKGAQPTIENIDPNEYSNPKSYFELALKEICEGNMDLEQVTEDA' A
#
# COMPACT_ATOMS: atom_id res chain seq x y z
N MET A 1 -0.04 19.19 -3.58
CA MET A 1 -0.46 18.23 -2.53
C MET A 1 -1.69 17.53 -3.07
N LYS A 2 -1.66 16.21 -3.22
CA LYS A 2 -2.87 15.45 -3.58
C LYS A 2 -3.89 15.55 -2.46
N ASN A 3 -5.18 15.56 -2.80
CA ASN A 3 -6.23 15.91 -1.87
C ASN A 3 -6.49 14.75 -0.91
N MET A 4 -6.76 15.04 0.36
CA MET A 4 -7.13 14.03 1.37
C MET A 4 -8.38 13.22 0.97
N GLN A 5 -9.22 13.79 0.10
CA GLN A 5 -10.37 13.11 -0.52
C GLN A 5 -9.94 11.94 -1.42
N ASP A 6 -8.82 12.06 -2.14
CA ASP A 6 -8.31 11.02 -3.04
C ASP A 6 -7.80 9.82 -2.24
N THR A 7 -7.11 10.07 -1.12
CA THR A 7 -6.67 9.02 -0.20
C THR A 7 -7.86 8.30 0.46
N LEU A 8 -8.91 9.02 0.87
CA LEU A 8 -10.11 8.40 1.44
C LEU A 8 -10.84 7.51 0.43
N GLN A 9 -10.81 7.88 -0.84
CA GLN A 9 -11.38 7.06 -1.91
C GLN A 9 -10.58 5.77 -2.11
N LEU A 10 -9.24 5.86 -2.13
CA LEU A 10 -8.36 4.69 -2.18
C LEU A 10 -8.58 3.73 -0.99
N VAL A 11 -8.81 4.26 0.21
CA VAL A 11 -9.14 3.41 1.38
C VAL A 11 -10.43 2.63 1.16
N LYS A 12 -11.47 3.24 0.57
CA LYS A 12 -12.73 2.55 0.28
C LYS A 12 -12.54 1.48 -0.80
N GLU A 13 -11.75 1.77 -1.82
CA GLU A 13 -11.42 0.82 -2.88
C GLU A 13 -10.63 -0.37 -2.32
N ALA A 14 -9.62 -0.11 -1.49
CA ALA A 14 -8.85 -1.15 -0.83
C ALA A 14 -9.70 -2.02 0.11
N GLN A 15 -10.75 -1.47 0.73
CA GLN A 15 -11.72 -2.26 1.53
C GLN A 15 -12.60 -3.19 0.68
N ASN A 16 -12.77 -2.92 -0.61
CA ASN A 16 -13.45 -3.84 -1.52
C ASN A 16 -12.55 -5.03 -1.91
N VAL A 17 -11.23 -4.84 -1.88
CA VAL A 17 -10.24 -5.90 -2.12
C VAL A 17 -9.96 -6.70 -0.85
N VAL A 18 -9.73 -6.01 0.27
CA VAL A 18 -9.39 -6.61 1.57
C VAL A 18 -10.58 -6.54 2.51
N LYS A 19 -11.27 -7.69 2.67
CA LYS A 19 -12.53 -7.78 3.44
C LYS A 19 -12.41 -7.38 4.91
N SER A 20 -11.23 -7.56 5.53
CA SER A 20 -11.00 -7.21 6.93
C SER A 20 -10.28 -5.87 7.03
N ARG A 21 -10.89 -4.91 7.74
CA ARG A 21 -10.26 -3.61 8.02
C ARG A 21 -8.96 -3.75 8.83
N PHE A 22 -8.90 -4.76 9.71
CA PHE A 22 -7.68 -5.05 10.47
C PHE A 22 -6.57 -5.58 9.55
N LEU A 23 -6.92 -6.50 8.65
CA LEU A 23 -5.97 -7.02 7.66
C LEU A 23 -5.48 -5.89 6.74
N LEU A 24 -6.37 -5.03 6.26
CA LEU A 24 -5.99 -3.86 5.45
C LEU A 24 -4.96 -2.98 6.19
N SER A 25 -5.17 -2.70 7.47
CA SER A 25 -4.23 -1.92 8.27
C SER A 25 -2.87 -2.61 8.40
N ILE A 26 -2.85 -3.94 8.55
CA ILE A 26 -1.61 -4.72 8.65
C ILE A 26 -0.85 -4.65 7.33
N LEU A 27 -1.51 -4.94 6.22
CA LEU A 27 -0.90 -4.97 4.89
C LEU A 27 -0.32 -3.63 4.48
N VAL A 28 -1.07 -2.54 4.73
CA VAL A 28 -0.57 -1.19 4.46
C VAL A 28 0.67 -0.89 5.32
N SER A 29 0.65 -1.26 6.61
CA SER A 29 1.79 -1.02 7.51
C SER A 29 3.04 -1.81 7.09
N GLN A 30 2.86 -3.09 6.76
CA GLN A 30 3.93 -3.95 6.26
C GLN A 30 4.52 -3.39 4.97
N ARG A 31 3.67 -2.95 4.04
CA ARG A 31 4.14 -2.42 2.78
C ARG A 31 4.89 -1.11 2.92
N ILE A 32 4.38 -0.19 3.74
CA ILE A 32 5.10 1.05 4.06
C ILE A 32 6.48 0.72 4.62
N HIS A 33 6.58 -0.27 5.52
CA HIS A 33 7.87 -0.69 6.05
C HIS A 33 8.83 -1.22 4.96
N GLN A 34 8.33 -2.02 4.02
CA GLN A 34 9.14 -2.48 2.88
C GLN A 34 9.64 -1.30 2.03
N LEU A 35 8.77 -0.34 1.72
CA LEU A 35 9.13 0.87 0.96
C LEU A 35 10.16 1.73 1.70
N GLU A 36 10.04 1.86 3.02
CA GLU A 36 11.05 2.53 3.87
C GLU A 36 12.41 1.83 3.83
N LYS A 37 12.44 0.52 3.63
CA LYS A 37 13.67 -0.27 3.46
C LYS A 37 14.24 -0.22 2.04
N GLY A 38 13.61 0.50 1.12
CA GLY A 38 14.05 0.65 -0.27
C GLY A 38 13.49 -0.40 -1.23
N ALA A 39 12.44 -1.14 -0.82
CA ALA A 39 11.70 -1.98 -1.75
C ALA A 39 11.13 -1.13 -2.90
N GLN A 40 11.15 -1.69 -4.11
CA GLN A 40 10.58 -1.01 -5.26
C GLN A 40 9.05 -1.13 -5.25
N PRO A 41 8.33 -0.13 -5.79
CA PRO A 41 6.91 -0.26 -6.07
C PRO A 41 6.60 -1.45 -6.99
N THR A 42 5.42 -2.03 -6.84
CA THR A 42 4.93 -3.21 -7.59
C THR A 42 4.07 -2.87 -8.80
N ILE A 43 3.53 -1.65 -8.85
CA ILE A 43 2.73 -1.17 -9.98
C ILE A 43 3.65 -0.50 -11.03
N GLU A 44 3.35 -0.72 -12.32
CA GLU A 44 4.13 -0.14 -13.43
C GLU A 44 3.72 1.33 -13.67
N ASN A 45 4.64 2.20 -14.09
CA ASN A 45 4.44 3.63 -14.40
C ASN A 45 4.28 4.59 -13.21
N ILE A 46 5.06 4.40 -12.16
CA ILE A 46 5.18 5.39 -11.10
C ILE A 46 6.35 6.34 -11.39
N ASP A 47 6.14 7.66 -11.24
CA ASP A 47 7.25 8.61 -11.18
C ASP A 47 8.06 8.36 -9.88
N PRO A 48 9.34 7.98 -9.95
CA PRO A 48 10.17 7.74 -8.77
C PRO A 48 10.25 8.95 -7.83
N ASN A 49 10.05 10.16 -8.36
CA ASN A 49 10.05 11.39 -7.56
C ASN A 49 8.75 11.57 -6.76
N GLU A 50 7.62 11.09 -7.28
CA GLU A 50 6.29 11.23 -6.68
C GLU A 50 6.17 10.44 -5.38
N TYR A 51 6.91 9.33 -5.27
CA TYR A 51 6.88 8.44 -4.11
C TYR A 51 8.19 8.36 -3.34
N SER A 52 9.08 9.35 -3.51
CA SER A 52 10.37 9.44 -2.82
C SER A 52 10.29 9.82 -1.33
N ASN A 53 9.08 10.06 -0.81
CA ASN A 53 8.85 10.62 0.52
C ASN A 53 7.94 9.70 1.35
N PRO A 54 8.26 9.42 2.63
CA PRO A 54 7.42 8.59 3.50
C PRO A 54 5.94 8.98 3.57
N LYS A 55 5.60 10.28 3.38
CA LYS A 55 4.20 10.73 3.36
C LYS A 55 3.37 10.20 2.18
N SER A 56 4.04 9.70 1.13
CA SER A 56 3.41 9.15 -0.07
C SER A 56 3.28 7.62 -0.06
N TYR A 57 4.01 6.93 0.83
CA TYR A 57 4.00 5.46 0.91
C TYR A 57 2.63 4.91 1.30
N PHE A 58 1.86 5.64 2.11
CA PHE A 58 0.49 5.24 2.43
C PHE A 58 -0.40 5.20 1.19
N GLU A 59 -0.32 6.23 0.34
CA GLU A 59 -1.06 6.27 -0.93
C GLU A 59 -0.58 5.17 -1.88
N LEU A 60 0.73 4.96 -1.96
CA LEU A 60 1.32 3.92 -2.80
C LEU A 60 0.84 2.53 -2.39
N ALA A 61 0.97 2.18 -1.11
CA ALA A 61 0.54 0.88 -0.61
C ALA A 61 -0.95 0.64 -0.87
N LEU A 62 -1.81 1.66 -0.70
CA LEU A 62 -3.23 1.55 -1.02
C LEU A 62 -3.47 1.29 -2.52
N LYS A 63 -2.74 1.97 -3.41
CA LYS A 63 -2.83 1.74 -4.86
C LYS A 63 -2.40 0.33 -5.23
N GLU A 64 -1.27 -0.13 -4.70
CA GLU A 64 -0.78 -1.49 -4.94
C GLU A 64 -1.77 -2.56 -4.45
N ILE A 65 -2.45 -2.33 -3.31
CA ILE A 65 -3.56 -3.19 -2.86
C ILE A 65 -4.73 -3.17 -3.83
N CYS A 66 -5.15 -1.97 -4.27
CA CYS A 66 -6.29 -1.83 -5.16
C CYS A 66 -6.07 -2.54 -6.51
N GLU A 67 -4.83 -2.52 -7.01
CA GLU A 67 -4.45 -3.19 -8.26
C GLU A 67 -4.19 -4.70 -8.08
N GLY A 68 -4.14 -5.20 -6.85
CA GLY A 68 -3.86 -6.61 -6.55
C GLY A 68 -2.39 -7.00 -6.75
N ASN A 69 -1.49 -6.02 -6.83
CA ASN A 69 -0.06 -6.22 -7.05
C ASN A 69 0.73 -6.42 -5.75
N MET A 70 0.06 -6.31 -4.60
CA MET A 70 0.61 -6.71 -3.32
C MET A 70 0.44 -8.22 -3.11
N ASP A 71 1.52 -8.96 -3.32
CA ASP A 71 1.58 -10.34 -2.86
C ASP A 71 1.43 -10.34 -1.33
N LEU A 72 0.37 -11.01 -0.88
CA LEU A 72 0.19 -11.32 0.54
C LEU A 72 1.29 -12.33 0.88
N GLU A 73 2.42 -11.86 1.41
CA GLU A 73 3.32 -12.76 2.11
C GLU A 73 2.49 -13.48 3.16
N GLN A 74 2.29 -14.79 2.96
CA GLN A 74 1.75 -15.67 3.98
C GLN A 74 2.66 -15.45 5.18
N VAL A 75 2.12 -14.93 6.28
CA VAL A 75 2.84 -14.89 7.54
C VAL A 75 3.11 -16.34 7.88
N THR A 76 4.28 -16.86 7.54
CA THR A 76 4.70 -18.14 8.07
C THR A 76 4.87 -17.89 9.56
N GLU A 77 3.94 -18.45 10.32
CA GLU A 77 4.17 -18.70 11.74
C GLU A 77 5.37 -19.65 11.79
N ASP A 78 6.57 -19.09 11.78
CA ASP A 78 7.77 -19.83 12.12
C ASP A 78 7.59 -20.24 13.59
N ALA A 79 7.28 -21.52 13.76
CA ALA A 79 7.02 -22.20 15.03
C ALA A 79 8.28 -22.40 15.88
#